data_AF-A0A2V9Q835-F1
#
_entry.id   AF-A0A2V9Q835-F1
#
_cell.length_a   1.000
_cell.length_b   1.000
_cell.length_c   1.000
_cell.angle_alpha   90.00
_cell.angle_beta   90.00
_cell.angle_gamma   90.00
#
_symmetry.space_group_name_H-M   'P 1'
#
loop_
_entity.id
_entity.type
_entity.pdbx_description
1 polymer ?
#
loop_
_entity_poly.entity_id
_entity_poly.type
_entity_poly.pdbx_seq_one_letter_code
_entity_poly.pdbx_strand_id
1 'polypeptide(L)'
;MMTLYRLVRLIENNSHVLATCLLDRIQNSEATPEYSRVPAEDLKERVYEIYRRLGDWLMTKDELDLEQRYLRIGARRAKQEVPFSQVAWAIVLTKDNLWEFLKKEREIVRPIEAFGELEMLQLLDHFFDRAIYYAATGYEKARAEMEIEAVRATA
;
A
#
# COMPACT_ATOMS: atom_id res chain seq x y z
N MET A 1 -10.23 -16.72 18.74
CA MET A 1 -9.63 -15.37 18.68
C MET A 1 -8.49 -15.23 17.70
N MET A 2 -8.78 -14.62 16.56
CA MET A 2 -7.77 -13.93 15.75
C MET A 2 -7.38 -12.67 16.53
N THR A 3 -6.16 -12.63 17.02
CA THR A 3 -5.61 -11.43 17.68
C THR A 3 -4.84 -10.59 16.67
N LEU A 4 -4.64 -9.30 16.95
CA LEU A 4 -3.80 -8.42 16.14
C LEU A 4 -2.42 -9.04 15.86
N TYR A 5 -1.81 -9.64 16.88
CA TYR A 5 -0.56 -10.38 16.74
C TYR A 5 -0.65 -11.56 15.75
N ARG A 6 -1.73 -12.35 15.79
CA ARG A 6 -1.94 -13.46 14.85
C ARG A 6 -2.15 -12.96 13.42
N LEU A 7 -2.87 -11.86 13.24
CA LEU A 7 -3.06 -11.20 11.94
C LEU A 7 -1.72 -10.74 11.37
N VAL A 8 -0.92 -10.02 12.17
CA VAL A 8 0.42 -9.56 11.78
C VAL A 8 1.29 -10.73 11.37
N ARG A 9 1.36 -11.80 12.19
CA ARG A 9 2.12 -13.01 11.87
C ARG A 9 1.64 -13.69 10.60
N LEU A 10 0.33 -13.73 10.36
CA LEU A 10 -0.23 -14.30 9.14
C LEU A 10 0.18 -13.49 7.90
N ILE A 11 0.15 -12.15 7.99
CA ILE A 11 0.59 -11.25 6.91
C ILE A 11 2.09 -11.39 6.67
N GLU A 12 2.91 -11.39 7.72
CA GLU A 12 4.37 -11.51 7.62
C GLU A 12 4.77 -12.84 6.99
N ASN A 13 4.22 -13.96 7.47
CA ASN A 13 4.52 -15.31 6.96
C ASN A 13 4.11 -15.49 5.50
N ASN A 14 3.10 -14.76 5.03
CA ASN A 14 2.56 -14.87 3.66
C ASN A 14 2.91 -13.64 2.79
N SER A 15 3.79 -12.76 3.26
CA SER A 15 4.17 -11.51 2.59
C SER A 15 4.70 -11.74 1.17
N HIS A 16 5.42 -12.84 0.92
CA HIS A 16 5.88 -13.20 -0.44
C HIS A 16 4.72 -13.58 -1.38
N VAL A 17 3.75 -14.34 -0.90
CA VAL A 17 2.56 -14.75 -1.69
C VAL A 17 1.69 -13.54 -1.97
N LEU A 18 1.41 -12.75 -0.94
CA LEU A 18 0.71 -11.47 -1.06
C LEU A 18 1.41 -10.55 -2.05
N ALA A 19 2.74 -10.48 -2.01
CA ALA A 19 3.49 -9.63 -2.90
C ALA A 19 3.44 -10.06 -4.36
N THR A 20 3.56 -11.37 -4.61
CA THR A 20 3.48 -11.93 -5.95
C THR A 20 2.09 -11.71 -6.55
N CYS A 21 1.04 -11.93 -5.76
CA CYS A 21 -0.35 -11.73 -6.19
C CYS A 21 -0.65 -10.25 -6.48
N LEU A 22 -0.19 -9.34 -5.62
CA LEU A 22 -0.36 -7.91 -5.84
C LEU A 22 0.39 -7.42 -7.08
N LEU A 23 1.61 -7.90 -7.31
CA LEU A 23 2.38 -7.57 -8.51
C LEU A 23 1.61 -7.94 -9.78
N ASP A 24 1.09 -9.17 -9.84
CA ASP A 24 0.27 -9.65 -10.96
C ASP A 24 -0.98 -8.76 -11.15
N ARG A 25 -1.70 -8.45 -10.08
CA ARG A 25 -2.89 -7.57 -10.14
C ARG A 25 -2.57 -6.17 -10.64
N ILE A 26 -1.44 -5.58 -10.24
CA ILE A 26 -1.02 -4.25 -10.71
C ILE A 26 -0.66 -4.30 -12.20
N GLN A 27 0.03 -5.34 -12.65
CA GLN A 27 0.45 -5.49 -14.04
C GLN A 27 -0.73 -5.76 -14.99
N ASN A 28 -1.74 -6.49 -14.52
CA ASN A 28 -2.91 -6.86 -15.31
C ASN A 28 -4.11 -5.91 -15.16
N SER A 29 -3.98 -4.84 -14.37
CA SER A 29 -5.08 -3.89 -14.12
C SER A 29 -5.10 -2.77 -15.16
N GLU A 30 -6.23 -2.61 -15.84
CA GLU A 30 -6.48 -1.51 -16.79
C GLU A 30 -6.39 -0.11 -16.14
N ALA A 31 -6.52 -0.04 -14.81
CA ALA A 31 -6.43 1.20 -14.05
C ALA A 31 -5.00 1.56 -13.60
N THR A 32 -4.00 0.73 -13.90
CA THR A 32 -2.58 0.95 -13.56
C THR A 32 -1.62 0.82 -14.76
N PRO A 33 -1.94 1.36 -15.96
CA PRO A 33 -1.13 1.11 -17.17
C PRO A 33 0.31 1.67 -17.07
N GLU A 34 0.52 2.75 -16.33
CA GLU A 34 1.83 3.42 -16.21
C GLU A 34 2.75 2.75 -15.18
N TYR A 35 2.25 1.77 -14.44
CA TYR A 35 3.10 0.91 -13.61
C TYR A 35 4.01 0.00 -14.43
N SER A 36 3.75 -0.17 -15.74
CA SER A 36 4.66 -0.82 -16.68
C SER A 36 6.02 -0.10 -16.80
N ARG A 37 6.09 1.21 -16.49
CA ARG A 37 7.32 2.01 -16.47
C ARG A 37 8.15 1.82 -15.19
N VAL A 38 7.57 1.22 -14.16
CA VAL A 38 8.26 0.96 -12.90
C VAL A 38 9.05 -0.35 -13.05
N PRO A 39 10.35 -0.38 -12.70
CA PRO A 39 11.12 -1.61 -12.76
C PRO A 39 10.46 -2.74 -11.94
N ALA A 40 10.39 -3.95 -12.50
CA ALA A 40 9.71 -5.07 -11.86
C ALA A 40 10.33 -5.44 -10.49
N GLU A 41 11.65 -5.36 -10.38
CA GLU A 41 12.37 -5.60 -9.11
C GLU A 41 12.04 -4.53 -8.06
N ASP A 42 12.00 -3.26 -8.46
CA ASP A 42 11.55 -2.16 -7.60
C ASP A 42 10.12 -2.40 -7.11
N LEU A 43 9.24 -2.89 -7.99
CA LEU A 43 7.84 -3.11 -7.66
C LEU A 43 7.69 -4.30 -6.70
N LYS A 44 8.38 -5.42 -6.95
CA LYS A 44 8.33 -6.62 -6.12
C LYS A 44 8.90 -6.37 -4.72
N GLU A 45 10.06 -5.73 -4.62
CA GLU A 45 10.67 -5.36 -3.33
C GLU A 45 9.75 -4.40 -2.57
N ARG A 46 9.23 -3.37 -3.26
CA ARG A 46 8.34 -2.39 -2.62
C ARG A 46 7.05 -3.01 -2.11
N VAL A 47 6.47 -3.91 -2.90
CA VAL A 47 5.25 -4.63 -2.53
C VAL A 47 5.49 -5.53 -1.31
N TYR A 48 6.61 -6.25 -1.26
CA TYR A 48 6.99 -7.04 -0.09
C TYR A 48 7.12 -6.17 1.17
N GLU A 49 7.78 -5.02 1.05
CA GLU A 49 7.91 -4.10 2.18
C GLU A 49 6.58 -3.51 2.64
N ILE A 50 5.57 -3.37 1.76
CA ILE A 50 4.26 -2.86 2.17
C ILE A 50 3.64 -3.78 3.21
N TYR A 51 3.62 -5.10 2.99
CA TYR A 51 3.02 -6.06 3.91
C TYR A 51 3.80 -6.23 5.22
N ARG A 52 5.13 -6.23 5.16
CA ARG A 52 5.96 -6.25 6.38
C ARG A 52 5.71 -5.02 7.25
N ARG A 53 5.67 -3.84 6.65
CA ARG A 53 5.48 -2.57 7.38
C ARG A 53 4.05 -2.34 7.82
N LEU A 54 3.07 -2.89 7.11
CA LEU A 54 1.71 -2.97 7.61
C LEU A 54 1.68 -3.73 8.94
N GLY A 55 2.39 -4.86 9.02
CA GLY A 55 2.57 -5.61 10.27
C GLY A 55 3.12 -4.76 11.41
N ASP A 56 4.22 -4.04 11.14
CA ASP A 56 4.85 -3.13 12.11
C ASP A 56 3.88 -2.03 12.58
N TRP A 57 3.21 -1.34 11.65
CA TRP A 57 2.31 -0.24 11.97
C TRP A 57 1.09 -0.69 12.77
N LEU A 58 0.54 -1.87 12.45
CA LEU A 58 -0.57 -2.44 13.22
C LEU A 58 -0.20 -2.59 14.71
N MET A 59 1.08 -2.86 15.01
CA MET A 59 1.56 -3.06 16.39
C MET A 59 1.97 -1.75 17.08
N THR A 60 2.66 -0.85 16.37
CA THR A 60 3.22 0.38 16.97
C THR A 60 2.30 1.59 16.86
N LYS A 61 1.40 1.59 15.86
CA LYS A 61 0.58 2.74 15.45
C LYS A 61 1.43 4.00 15.21
N ASP A 62 2.66 3.83 14.73
CA ASP A 62 3.58 4.94 14.45
C ASP A 62 3.12 5.71 13.21
N GLU A 63 2.45 6.82 13.47
CA GLU A 63 1.90 7.68 12.43
C GLU A 63 2.98 8.45 11.65
N LEU A 64 4.09 8.78 12.32
CA LEU A 64 5.16 9.55 11.70
C LEU A 64 5.89 8.72 10.64
N ASP A 65 6.13 7.43 10.93
CA ASP A 65 6.72 6.51 9.95
C ASP A 65 5.78 6.32 8.75
N LEU A 66 4.48 6.16 9.00
CA LEU A 66 3.46 6.04 7.94
C LEU A 66 3.47 7.26 7.02
N GLU A 67 3.37 8.46 7.61
CA GLU A 67 3.38 9.73 6.89
C GLU A 67 4.63 9.85 6.02
N GLN A 68 5.81 9.81 6.63
CA GLN A 68 7.06 10.02 5.91
C GLN A 68 7.24 9.02 4.77
N ARG A 69 6.81 7.78 4.98
CA ARG A 69 6.94 6.73 3.98
C ARG A 69 6.01 6.94 2.79
N TYR A 70 4.74 7.24 3.03
CA TYR A 70 3.79 7.44 1.94
C TYR A 70 4.02 8.77 1.22
N LEU A 71 4.52 9.81 1.90
CA LEU A 71 5.06 11.00 1.25
C LEU A 71 6.17 10.64 0.25
N ARG A 72 7.15 9.81 0.65
CA ARG A 72 8.22 9.34 -0.24
C ARG A 72 7.71 8.47 -1.40
N ILE A 73 6.69 7.64 -1.17
CA ILE A 73 6.05 6.83 -2.22
C ILE A 73 5.45 7.75 -3.29
N GLY A 74 4.59 8.69 -2.87
CA GLY A 74 3.95 9.65 -3.76
C GLY A 74 4.96 10.44 -4.57
N ALA A 75 5.97 11.00 -3.89
CA ALA A 75 7.03 11.79 -4.53
C ALA A 75 7.82 10.97 -5.57
N ARG A 76 8.16 9.71 -5.26
CA ARG A 76 8.87 8.84 -6.20
C ARG A 76 8.01 8.54 -7.44
N ARG A 77 6.71 8.27 -7.27
CA ARG A 77 5.82 7.98 -8.39
C ARG A 77 5.58 9.20 -9.28
N ALA A 78 5.50 10.40 -8.70
CA ALA A 78 5.48 11.65 -9.46
C ALA A 78 6.70 11.80 -10.37
N LYS A 79 7.90 11.54 -9.83
CA LYS A 79 9.18 11.59 -10.59
C LYS A 79 9.28 10.51 -11.68
N GLN A 80 8.51 9.44 -11.56
CA GLN A 80 8.40 8.38 -12.55
C GLN A 80 7.25 8.61 -13.54
N GLU A 81 6.61 9.79 -13.48
CA GLU A 81 5.50 10.19 -14.36
C GLU A 81 4.26 9.28 -14.27
N VAL A 82 4.09 8.55 -13.15
CA VAL A 82 2.91 7.72 -12.91
C VAL A 82 1.79 8.61 -12.38
N PRO A 83 0.61 8.71 -13.04
CA PRO A 83 -0.48 9.54 -12.55
C PRO A 83 -0.93 9.14 -11.15
N PHE A 84 -1.27 10.13 -10.31
CA PHE A 84 -1.68 9.84 -8.93
C PHE A 84 -2.89 8.91 -8.83
N SER A 85 -3.83 8.98 -9.76
CA SER A 85 -4.98 8.06 -9.82
C SER A 85 -4.56 6.58 -9.83
N GLN A 86 -3.47 6.25 -10.53
CA GLN A 86 -2.92 4.89 -10.57
C GLN A 86 -2.18 4.53 -9.28
N VAL A 87 -1.53 5.51 -8.65
CA VAL A 87 -0.90 5.33 -7.33
C VAL A 87 -1.95 5.01 -6.28
N ALA A 88 -3.04 5.79 -6.24
CA ALA A 88 -4.17 5.54 -5.37
C ALA A 88 -4.79 4.17 -5.64
N TRP A 89 -4.99 3.82 -6.92
CA TRP A 89 -5.54 2.51 -7.30
C TRP A 89 -4.62 1.36 -6.89
N ALA A 90 -3.30 1.49 -7.00
CA ALA A 90 -2.36 0.48 -6.53
C ALA A 90 -2.45 0.26 -5.01
N ILE A 91 -2.72 1.30 -4.24
CA ILE A 91 -2.95 1.19 -2.78
C ILE A 91 -4.30 0.48 -2.52
N VAL A 92 -5.34 0.78 -3.29
CA VAL A 92 -6.63 0.05 -3.22
C VAL A 92 -6.43 -1.44 -3.56
N LEU A 93 -5.71 -1.76 -4.64
CA LEU A 93 -5.38 -3.14 -4.99
C LEU A 93 -4.59 -3.85 -3.88
N THR A 94 -3.74 -3.12 -3.15
CA THR A 94 -3.01 -3.68 -2.01
C THR A 94 -3.95 -4.11 -0.89
N LYS A 95 -4.93 -3.25 -0.55
CA LYS A 95 -5.98 -3.53 0.43
C LYS A 95 -6.84 -4.71 0.01
N ASP A 96 -7.30 -4.71 -1.24
CA ASP A 96 -8.14 -5.79 -1.77
C ASP A 96 -7.41 -7.14 -1.78
N ASN A 97 -6.13 -7.15 -2.18
CA ASN A 97 -5.31 -8.36 -2.20
C ASN A 97 -5.16 -8.96 -0.79
N LEU A 98 -4.98 -8.12 0.22
CA LEU A 98 -4.98 -8.55 1.62
C LEU A 98 -6.34 -9.10 2.02
N TRP A 99 -7.42 -8.44 1.62
CA TRP A 99 -8.78 -8.85 1.99
C TRP A 99 -9.17 -10.20 1.39
N GLU A 100 -8.84 -10.42 0.12
CA GLU A 100 -9.04 -11.71 -0.55
C GLU A 100 -8.21 -12.83 0.09
N PHE A 101 -6.96 -12.54 0.45
CA PHE A 101 -6.12 -13.48 1.17
C PHE A 101 -6.73 -13.87 2.53
N LEU A 102 -7.16 -12.87 3.32
CA LEU A 102 -7.78 -13.11 4.62
C LEU A 102 -9.10 -13.89 4.51
N LYS A 103 -9.89 -13.68 3.45
CA LYS A 103 -11.11 -14.46 3.18
C LYS A 103 -10.78 -15.93 2.90
N LYS A 104 -9.78 -16.20 2.05
CA LYS A 104 -9.35 -17.57 1.73
C LYS A 104 -8.86 -18.32 2.97
N GLU A 105 -8.11 -17.65 3.84
CA GLU A 105 -7.66 -18.26 5.11
C GLU A 105 -8.80 -18.45 6.12
N ARG A 106 -9.84 -17.62 6.06
CA ARG A 106 -11.04 -17.76 6.92
C ARG A 106 -11.97 -18.89 6.47
N GLU A 107 -11.96 -19.32 5.21
CA GLU A 107 -12.68 -20.54 4.81
C GLU A 107 -12.15 -21.80 5.53
N ILE A 108 -10.95 -21.71 6.13
CA ILE A 108 -10.31 -22.77 6.93
C ILE A 108 -10.65 -22.63 8.44
N VAL A 109 -11.22 -21.50 8.89
CA VAL A 109 -11.50 -21.19 10.32
C VAL A 109 -12.97 -20.78 10.52
N ARG A 110 -13.74 -21.63 11.22
CA ARG A 110 -15.19 -21.51 11.50
C ARG A 110 -15.62 -20.13 12.07
N PRO A 111 -16.90 -19.75 11.88
CA PRO A 111 -17.41 -18.41 12.17
C PRO A 111 -17.58 -18.16 13.68
N ILE A 112 -17.62 -16.87 14.01
CA ILE A 112 -17.91 -16.22 15.30
C ILE A 112 -16.66 -15.75 16.00
N GLU A 113 -16.40 -14.44 15.87
CA GLU A 113 -15.87 -13.54 16.91
C GLU A 113 -15.90 -12.08 16.39
N ALA A 114 -17.11 -11.58 16.08
CA ALA A 114 -17.35 -10.38 15.28
C ALA A 114 -16.74 -9.06 15.84
N PHE A 115 -16.60 -8.92 17.17
CA PHE A 115 -16.19 -7.64 17.77
C PHE A 115 -14.69 -7.34 17.61
N GLY A 116 -13.79 -8.28 17.93
CA GLY A 116 -12.35 -8.09 17.72
C GLY A 116 -11.97 -8.02 16.25
N GLU A 117 -12.77 -8.66 15.39
CA GLU A 117 -12.57 -8.60 13.94
C GLU A 117 -12.94 -7.23 13.37
N LEU A 118 -14.06 -6.61 13.80
CA LEU A 118 -14.45 -5.28 13.37
C LEU A 118 -13.40 -4.21 13.68
N GLU A 119 -12.81 -4.22 14.88
CA GLU A 119 -11.74 -3.28 15.25
C GLU A 119 -10.50 -3.44 14.36
N MET A 120 -10.13 -4.67 14.01
CA MET A 120 -9.02 -4.94 13.08
C MET A 120 -9.33 -4.43 11.67
N LEU A 121 -10.57 -4.58 11.19
CA LEU A 121 -10.98 -4.05 9.90
C LEU A 121 -10.90 -2.53 9.85
N GLN A 122 -11.39 -1.85 10.90
CA GLN A 122 -11.27 -0.40 11.02
C GLN A 122 -9.81 0.06 11.07
N LEU A 123 -8.93 -0.69 11.74
CA LEU A 123 -7.51 -0.37 11.80
C LEU A 123 -6.84 -0.49 10.42
N LEU A 124 -7.19 -1.52 9.65
CA LEU A 124 -6.74 -1.67 8.25
C LEU A 124 -7.28 -0.55 7.36
N ASP A 125 -8.57 -0.22 7.47
CA ASP A 125 -9.17 0.89 6.72
C ASP A 125 -8.44 2.20 6.99
N HIS A 126 -8.23 2.54 8.27
CA HIS A 126 -7.49 3.73 8.67
C HIS A 126 -6.06 3.75 8.10
N PHE A 127 -5.35 2.62 8.09
CA PHE A 127 -4.02 2.55 7.50
C PHE A 127 -4.05 2.93 6.02
N PHE A 128 -4.95 2.32 5.24
CA PHE A 128 -5.00 2.53 3.79
C PHE A 128 -5.52 3.92 3.42
N ASP A 129 -6.48 4.46 4.16
CA ASP A 129 -6.98 5.82 3.94
C ASP A 129 -5.88 6.86 4.15
N ARG A 130 -5.10 6.73 5.25
CA ARG A 130 -3.96 7.60 5.53
C ARG A 130 -2.83 7.40 4.52
N ALA A 131 -2.56 6.17 4.12
CA ALA A 131 -1.60 5.85 3.07
C ALA A 131 -1.92 6.59 1.75
N ILE A 132 -3.19 6.58 1.32
CA ILE A 132 -3.63 7.31 0.12
C ILE A 132 -3.44 8.82 0.31
N TYR A 133 -3.87 9.36 1.46
CA TYR A 133 -3.74 10.78 1.76
C TYR A 133 -2.28 11.26 1.71
N TYR A 134 -1.38 10.59 2.42
CA TYR A 134 0.03 10.96 2.44
C TYR A 134 0.72 10.73 1.10
N ALA A 135 0.32 9.70 0.35
CA ALA A 135 0.80 9.53 -1.02
C ALA A 135 0.37 10.69 -1.92
N ALA A 136 -0.86 11.18 -1.79
CA ALA A 136 -1.34 12.35 -2.54
C ALA A 136 -0.49 13.59 -2.21
N THR A 137 -0.33 13.87 -0.92
CA THR A 137 0.46 15.03 -0.45
C THR A 137 1.90 14.98 -0.96
N GLY A 138 2.55 13.80 -0.90
CA GLY A 138 3.92 13.64 -1.39
C GLY A 138 4.03 13.78 -2.90
N TYR A 139 3.02 13.29 -3.63
CA TYR A 139 2.93 13.40 -5.07
C TYR A 139 2.80 14.86 -5.53
N GLU A 140 1.85 15.60 -4.93
CA GLU A 140 1.59 17.00 -5.24
C GLU A 140 2.81 17.89 -4.96
N LYS A 141 3.47 17.69 -3.80
CA LYS A 141 4.71 18.42 -3.46
C LYS A 141 5.80 18.20 -4.51
N ALA A 142 6.04 16.95 -4.89
CA ALA A 142 7.05 16.63 -5.90
C ALA A 142 6.70 17.21 -7.27
N ARG A 143 5.42 17.20 -7.68
CA ARG A 143 4.97 17.83 -8.92
C ARG A 143 5.23 19.33 -8.92
N ALA A 144 4.87 20.02 -7.85
CA ALA A 144 5.11 21.46 -7.71
C ALA A 144 6.62 21.79 -7.74
N GLU A 145 7.45 21.00 -7.07
CA GLU A 145 8.92 21.16 -7.11
C GLU A 145 9.48 20.99 -8.52
N MET A 146 9.04 19.96 -9.25
CA MET A 146 9.47 19.73 -10.63
C MET A 146 9.03 20.85 -11.59
N GLU A 147 7.82 21.38 -11.40
CA GLU A 147 7.32 22.51 -12.18
C GLU A 147 8.13 23.79 -11.93
N ILE A 148 8.47 24.07 -10.67
CA ILE A 148 9.34 25.21 -10.31
C ILE A 148 10.74 25.05 -10.95
N GLU A 149 11.32 23.86 -10.90
CA GLU A 149 12.65 23.61 -11.46
C GLU A 149 12.65 23.72 -12.99
N ALA A 150 11.60 23.23 -13.65
CA ALA A 150 11.44 23.38 -15.10
C ALA A 150 11.37 24.85 -15.52
N VAL A 151 10.60 25.68 -14.80
CA VAL A 151 10.50 27.12 -15.06
C VAL A 151 11.86 27.81 -14.90
N ARG A 152 12.64 27.47 -13.88
CA ARG A 152 13.99 28.01 -13.65
C ARG A 152 14.98 27.60 -14.74
N ALA A 153 14.89 26.38 -15.25
CA ALA A 153 15.77 25.91 -16.32
C ALA A 153 15.50 26.57 -17.68
N THR A 154 14.29 27.11 -17.87
CA THR A 154 13.88 27.82 -19.09
C THR A 154 14.04 29.35 -19.03
N ALA A 155 14.41 29.92 -17.88
CA ALA A 155 14.60 31.35 -17.66
C ALA A 155 16.09 31.74 -17.74
#